data_AF-A0A8D8HUY5-F1
#
_entry.id   AF-A0A8D8HUY5-F1
#
_cell.length_a   1.000
_cell.length_b   1.000
_cell.length_c   1.000
_cell.angle_alpha   90.00
_cell.angle_beta   90.00
_cell.angle_gamma   90.00
#
_symmetry.space_group_name_H-M   'P 1'
#
loop_
_entity.id
_entity.type
_entity.pdbx_description
1 polymer ?
#
loop_
_entity_poly.entity_id
_entity_poly.type
_entity_poly.pdbx_seq_one_letter_code
_entity_poly.pdbx_strand_id
1 'polypeptide(L)'
;MKAYSLHDREVGYCQGSGFIVGLLLMQMPEEDAFSVLVQIMQQYRMRDMFKPSMAELGLCMYQLESIVAEQIPELHLHFQSQSFQTSMYASSWFLTLYTTALNLTLSCRIMDVFLSEGMEFIFKVAIALLLIGKDTLLSLDMEAMLKYFQKELPQKVENDSDGLFNLAFQVKINTKKMKKMEKEYADLRKKEQEEMVELRRLRNENRLLKKRNELLEAESAELADRLVRGQVSRAEEEETSYAIQSELLALRRVHLEVAHQLETANEEVRALSLRLQENNNSRQNSFDELIMKEEALKQRDEMVSCLLEELVKVRQGLAESEDVIRNLKTKIQELEEDKKRLRETTIDNSVAHLQDELIASKLREAEASLSLKDLKQRVQELSTQWQRTLSEQRNEAAQTSESGAKKLLFWESSRTADIQKLEEELMTTRIREMETLTELKELRLKVMELETQVQVSTNQLRRQDEESKKVKEELEEALVRERELSNKAREQQHRYSDLESRMKDELMNVKIKFTEQSQTVAELKQEISRLETKNSEMLAEGELRSNLDESDRVRDLQDKVAELKAEYVQKISHGRELFSFAVDSLKSKLTH
;
A
#
# COMPACT_ATOMS: atom_id res chain seq x y z
N MET A 1 -48.12 31.69 19.21
CA MET A 1 -47.00 31.23 18.34
C MET A 1 -47.20 29.86 17.69
N LYS A 2 -47.51 28.79 18.45
CA LYS A 2 -47.71 27.44 17.87
C LYS A 2 -48.77 27.43 16.75
N ALA A 3 -49.92 28.07 16.98
CA ALA A 3 -50.97 28.20 15.97
C ALA A 3 -50.45 28.87 14.68
N TYR A 4 -49.66 29.95 14.79
CA TYR A 4 -49.10 30.64 13.63
C TYR A 4 -48.10 29.77 12.85
N SER A 5 -47.21 29.05 13.55
CA SER A 5 -46.25 28.16 12.88
C SER A 5 -46.90 27.01 12.10
N LEU A 6 -48.13 26.63 12.48
CA LEU A 6 -48.92 25.64 11.76
C LEU A 6 -49.72 26.26 10.60
N HIS A 7 -50.15 27.52 10.77
CA HIS A 7 -50.87 28.29 9.77
C HIS A 7 -49.96 28.67 8.58
N ASP A 8 -48.76 29.17 8.85
CA ASP A 8 -47.76 29.50 7.83
C ASP A 8 -46.49 28.65 8.03
N ARG A 9 -46.44 27.50 7.35
CA ARG A 9 -45.32 26.55 7.46
C ARG A 9 -44.05 27.03 6.78
N GLU A 10 -44.13 27.98 5.84
CA GLU A 10 -42.95 28.50 5.13
C GLU A 10 -42.11 29.37 6.08
N VAL A 11 -42.77 30.22 6.88
CA VAL A 11 -42.11 31.03 7.90
C VAL A 11 -41.88 30.23 9.18
N GLY A 12 -42.89 29.48 9.63
CA GLY A 12 -42.83 28.73 10.88
C GLY A 12 -42.72 29.64 12.11
N TYR A 13 -41.95 29.21 13.11
CA TYR A 13 -41.58 30.05 14.24
C TYR A 13 -40.25 30.76 13.94
N CYS A 14 -40.27 32.09 13.95
CA CYS A 14 -39.07 32.89 13.76
C CYS A 14 -38.67 33.62 15.05
N GLN A 15 -37.37 33.63 15.36
CA GLN A 15 -36.82 34.32 16.52
C GLN A 15 -37.14 35.82 16.45
N GLY A 16 -37.69 36.38 17.53
CA GLY A 16 -38.14 37.77 17.58
C GLY A 16 -39.67 37.94 17.47
N SER A 17 -40.35 37.12 16.66
CA SER A 17 -41.81 37.21 16.49
C SER A 17 -42.61 36.98 17.78
N GLY A 18 -42.04 36.23 18.73
CA GLY A 18 -42.63 36.01 20.06
C GLY A 18 -42.81 37.31 20.87
N PHE A 19 -41.96 38.32 20.68
CA PHE A 19 -42.09 39.60 21.39
C PHE A 19 -43.24 40.44 20.84
N ILE A 20 -43.45 40.42 19.52
CA ILE A 20 -44.63 41.05 18.88
C ILE A 20 -45.91 40.39 19.42
N VAL A 21 -45.94 39.05 19.48
CA VAL A 21 -47.10 38.33 20.03
C VAL A 21 -47.28 38.59 21.52
N GLY A 22 -46.19 38.69 22.28
CA GLY A 22 -46.23 39.07 23.69
C GLY A 22 -46.87 40.45 23.88
N LEU A 23 -46.50 41.44 23.06
CA LEU A 23 -47.11 42.77 23.08
C LEU A 23 -48.61 42.70 22.78
N LEU A 24 -49.01 41.98 21.73
CA LEU A 24 -50.43 41.84 21.37
C LEU A 24 -51.24 41.18 22.50
N LEU A 25 -50.73 40.10 23.10
CA LEU A 25 -51.38 39.38 24.20
C LEU A 25 -51.55 40.22 25.47
N MET A 26 -50.73 41.25 25.66
CA MET A 26 -50.91 42.21 26.75
C MET A 26 -52.08 43.18 26.50
N GLN A 27 -52.48 43.38 25.25
CA GLN A 27 -53.51 44.36 24.85
C GLN A 27 -54.84 43.72 24.43
N MET A 28 -54.86 42.44 24.04
CA MET A 28 -56.06 41.76 23.56
C MET A 28 -56.07 40.25 23.88
N PRO A 29 -57.25 39.61 23.86
CA PRO A 29 -57.38 38.16 24.03
C PRO A 29 -56.59 37.34 23.01
N GLU A 30 -56.34 36.06 23.31
CA GLU A 30 -55.48 35.19 22.49
C GLU A 30 -55.96 35.04 21.03
N GLU A 31 -57.27 34.90 20.81
CA GLU A 31 -57.86 34.74 19.47
C GLU A 31 -57.72 36.00 18.62
N ASP A 32 -57.93 37.17 19.24
CA ASP A 32 -57.76 38.47 18.59
C ASP A 32 -56.29 38.73 18.29
N ALA A 33 -55.39 38.44 19.24
CA ALA A 33 -53.95 38.58 19.07
C ALA A 33 -53.43 37.70 17.92
N PHE A 34 -53.94 36.47 17.80
CA PHE A 34 -53.64 35.61 16.66
C PHE A 34 -54.15 36.21 15.34
N SER A 35 -55.38 36.72 15.32
CA SER A 35 -55.98 37.32 14.12
C SER A 35 -55.20 38.56 13.67
N VAL A 36 -54.83 39.44 14.59
CA VAL A 36 -54.01 40.62 14.33
C VAL A 36 -52.61 40.22 13.87
N LEU A 37 -51.98 39.22 14.50
CA LEU A 37 -50.67 38.71 14.06
C LEU A 37 -50.71 38.23 12.60
N VAL A 38 -51.76 37.50 12.20
CA VAL A 38 -51.92 37.04 10.81
C VAL A 38 -52.00 38.24 9.86
N GLN A 39 -52.73 39.29 10.23
CA GLN A 39 -52.82 40.52 9.43
C GLN A 39 -51.48 41.27 9.35
N ILE A 40 -50.77 41.43 10.47
CA ILE A 40 -49.42 42.04 10.49
C ILE A 40 -48.48 41.28 9.56
N MET A 41 -48.51 39.95 9.61
CA MET A 41 -47.65 39.13 8.78
C MET A 41 -47.99 39.27 7.29
N GLN A 42 -49.27 39.24 6.92
CA GLN A 42 -49.70 39.26 5.52
C GLN A 42 -49.69 40.66 4.88
N GLN A 43 -50.11 41.68 5.61
CA GLN A 43 -50.36 43.01 5.05
C GLN A 43 -49.23 44.02 5.33
N TYR A 44 -48.42 43.80 6.37
CA TYR A 44 -47.40 44.76 6.82
C TYR A 44 -45.96 44.31 6.51
N ARG A 45 -45.77 43.45 5.49
CA ARG A 45 -44.45 42.93 5.02
C ARG A 45 -43.67 42.09 6.04
N MET A 46 -44.18 41.88 7.25
CA MET A 46 -43.47 41.13 8.30
C MET A 46 -43.25 39.66 7.94
N ARG A 47 -44.14 39.02 7.18
CA ARG A 47 -43.95 37.63 6.70
C ARG A 47 -42.65 37.48 5.92
N ASP A 48 -42.40 38.36 4.95
CA ASP A 48 -41.23 38.29 4.08
C ASP A 48 -39.93 38.58 4.84
N MET A 49 -39.99 39.38 5.90
CA MET A 49 -38.88 39.60 6.83
C MET A 49 -38.47 38.35 7.60
N PHE A 50 -39.43 37.48 7.93
CA PHE A 50 -39.17 36.27 8.70
C PHE A 50 -38.92 35.02 7.87
N LYS A 51 -39.00 35.11 6.53
CA LYS A 51 -38.64 33.99 5.66
C LYS A 51 -37.18 33.56 5.90
N PRO A 52 -36.85 32.26 5.76
CA PRO A 52 -35.50 31.76 6.04
C PRO A 52 -34.36 32.44 5.26
N SER A 53 -34.64 32.99 4.08
CA SER A 53 -33.64 33.73 3.29
C SER A 53 -33.26 35.07 3.89
N MET A 54 -34.08 35.64 4.79
CA MET A 54 -33.94 36.99 5.35
C MET A 54 -33.75 38.07 4.27
N ALA A 55 -34.24 37.81 3.05
CA ALA A 55 -34.00 38.68 1.90
C ALA A 55 -34.59 40.08 2.11
N GLU A 56 -35.80 40.13 2.67
CA GLU A 56 -36.52 41.38 2.97
C GLU A 56 -35.87 42.16 4.11
N LEU A 57 -35.34 41.46 5.13
CA LEU A 57 -34.56 42.10 6.19
C LEU A 57 -33.27 42.73 5.62
N GLY A 58 -32.55 41.99 4.77
CA GLY A 58 -31.36 42.50 4.09
C GLY A 58 -31.65 43.73 3.21
N LEU A 59 -32.79 43.73 2.51
CA LEU A 59 -33.28 44.89 1.78
C LEU A 59 -33.51 46.09 2.72
N CYS A 60 -34.15 45.87 3.87
CA CYS A 60 -34.36 46.93 4.84
C CYS A 60 -33.05 47.50 5.39
N MET A 61 -32.04 46.66 5.63
CA MET A 61 -30.71 47.13 6.05
C MET A 61 -30.06 48.00 4.98
N TYR A 62 -30.10 47.57 3.72
CA TYR A 62 -29.57 48.35 2.58
C TYR A 62 -30.28 49.70 2.41
N GLN A 63 -31.62 49.70 2.53
CA GLN A 63 -32.42 50.92 2.47
C GLN A 63 -32.09 51.86 3.63
N LEU A 64 -31.99 51.33 4.86
CA LEU A 64 -31.64 52.13 6.03
C LEU A 64 -30.24 52.72 5.90
N GLU A 65 -29.24 51.92 5.50
CA GLU A 65 -27.87 52.38 5.28
C GLU A 65 -27.82 53.52 4.25
N SER A 66 -28.56 53.38 3.15
CA SER A 66 -28.65 54.40 2.11
C SER A 66 -29.33 55.69 2.59
N ILE A 67 -30.38 55.57 3.42
CA ILE A 67 -31.04 56.74 4.02
C ILE A 67 -30.10 57.43 5.02
N VAL A 68 -29.36 56.68 5.82
CA VAL A 68 -28.36 57.23 6.75
C VAL A 68 -27.25 57.94 5.99
N ALA A 69 -26.78 57.38 4.86
CA ALA A 69 -25.80 58.03 3.99
C ALA A 69 -26.32 59.37 3.42
N GLU A 70 -27.61 59.46 3.10
CA GLU A 70 -28.22 60.69 2.57
C GLU A 70 -28.52 61.73 3.66
N GLN A 71 -29.08 61.32 4.80
CA GLN A 71 -29.59 62.24 5.83
C GLN A 71 -28.58 62.53 6.94
N ILE A 72 -27.65 61.62 7.22
CA ILE A 72 -26.65 61.73 8.30
C ILE A 72 -25.27 61.28 7.78
N PRO A 73 -24.71 61.95 6.76
CA PRO A 73 -23.49 61.48 6.07
C PRO A 73 -22.27 61.36 6.98
N GLU A 74 -22.15 62.24 7.98
CA GLU A 74 -21.07 62.19 8.98
C GLU A 74 -21.09 60.87 9.76
N LEU A 75 -22.28 60.43 10.17
CA LEU A 75 -22.45 59.19 10.92
C LEU A 75 -22.22 57.97 10.02
N HIS A 76 -22.68 58.03 8.77
CA HIS A 76 -22.43 56.97 7.79
C HIS A 76 -20.92 56.75 7.55
N LEU A 77 -20.17 57.83 7.35
CA LEU A 77 -18.71 57.76 7.17
C LEU A 77 -18.01 57.21 8.41
N HIS A 78 -18.44 57.63 9.60
CA HIS A 78 -17.93 57.08 10.85
C HIS A 78 -18.18 55.58 10.96
N PHE A 79 -19.42 55.13 10.71
CA PHE A 79 -19.77 53.70 10.70
C PHE A 79 -18.92 52.91 9.70
N GLN A 80 -18.71 53.42 8.48
CA GLN A 80 -17.82 52.78 7.51
C GLN A 80 -16.37 52.69 8.00
N SER A 81 -15.85 53.76 8.61
CA SER A 81 -14.48 53.78 9.15
C SER A 81 -14.27 52.75 10.26
N GLN A 82 -15.31 52.51 11.06
CA GLN A 82 -15.31 51.54 12.16
C GLN A 82 -15.74 50.13 11.71
N SER A 83 -16.00 49.91 10.41
CA SER A 83 -16.57 48.66 9.88
C SER A 83 -17.87 48.24 10.58
N PHE A 84 -18.66 49.23 11.03
CA PHE A 84 -19.89 49.04 11.78
C PHE A 84 -21.09 48.93 10.84
N GLN A 85 -21.56 47.70 10.61
CA GLN A 85 -22.63 47.44 9.66
C GLN A 85 -24.01 47.74 10.25
N THR A 86 -24.93 48.24 9.43
CA THR A 86 -26.32 48.54 9.83
C THR A 86 -27.05 47.33 10.42
N SER A 87 -26.76 46.13 9.93
CA SER A 87 -27.30 44.87 10.45
C SER A 87 -26.96 44.59 11.92
N MET A 88 -25.86 45.13 12.44
CA MET A 88 -25.39 44.86 13.81
C MET A 88 -26.29 45.46 14.88
N TYR A 89 -26.93 46.61 14.59
CA TYR A 89 -27.80 47.31 15.56
C TYR A 89 -29.27 47.33 15.14
N ALA A 90 -29.57 47.39 13.84
CA ALA A 90 -30.95 47.59 13.37
C ALA A 90 -31.73 46.28 13.13
N SER A 91 -31.08 45.12 13.05
CA SER A 91 -31.81 43.87 12.74
C SER A 91 -32.93 43.58 13.74
N SER A 92 -32.67 43.76 15.05
CA SER A 92 -33.66 43.55 16.10
C SER A 92 -34.79 44.59 16.06
N TRP A 93 -34.48 45.84 15.70
CA TRP A 93 -35.47 46.91 15.59
C TRP A 93 -36.57 46.57 14.60
N PHE A 94 -36.17 46.06 13.43
CA PHE A 94 -37.09 45.70 12.36
C PHE A 94 -37.81 44.38 12.65
N LEU A 95 -37.09 43.33 13.07
CA LEU A 95 -37.69 42.01 13.34
C LEU A 95 -38.65 42.02 14.52
N THR A 96 -38.45 42.92 15.49
CA THR A 96 -39.26 42.94 16.72
C THR A 96 -40.13 44.18 16.82
N LEU A 97 -40.15 45.05 15.80
CA LEU A 97 -40.87 46.32 15.82
C LEU A 97 -40.56 47.12 17.11
N TYR A 98 -39.27 47.18 17.46
CA TYR A 98 -38.72 47.77 18.68
C TYR A 98 -39.11 47.15 20.03
N THR A 99 -39.94 46.10 20.07
CA THR A 99 -40.39 45.46 21.33
C THR A 99 -39.27 44.87 22.20
N THR A 100 -38.09 44.63 21.61
CA THR A 100 -36.90 44.17 22.36
C THR A 100 -35.90 45.28 22.67
N ALA A 101 -36.04 46.45 22.04
CA ALA A 101 -35.07 47.53 22.10
C ALA A 101 -35.53 48.68 23.00
N LEU A 102 -36.84 48.89 23.13
CA LEU A 102 -37.44 49.98 23.91
C LEU A 102 -38.43 49.41 24.93
N ASN A 103 -38.74 50.18 25.97
CA ASN A 103 -39.75 49.77 26.95
C ASN A 103 -41.14 49.51 26.35
N LEU A 104 -42.00 48.90 27.16
CA LEU A 104 -43.35 48.49 26.75
C LEU A 104 -44.19 49.67 26.24
N THR A 105 -44.15 50.81 26.95
CA THR A 105 -44.95 52.00 26.61
C THR A 105 -44.58 52.57 25.24
N LEU A 106 -43.28 52.73 24.95
CA LEU A 106 -42.80 53.17 23.65
C LEU A 106 -43.12 52.16 22.56
N SER A 107 -42.94 50.87 22.85
CA SER A 107 -43.23 49.78 21.92
C SER A 107 -44.71 49.74 21.53
N CYS A 108 -45.64 49.96 22.48
CA CYS A 108 -47.06 50.11 22.19
C CYS A 108 -47.31 51.30 21.26
N ARG A 109 -46.78 52.50 21.58
CA ARG A 109 -46.97 53.69 20.73
C ARG A 109 -46.39 53.49 19.32
N ILE A 110 -45.25 52.81 19.19
CA ILE A 110 -44.67 52.47 17.88
C ILE A 110 -45.58 51.49 17.14
N MET A 111 -46.13 50.48 17.84
CA MET A 111 -47.08 49.53 17.26
C MET A 111 -48.35 50.23 16.76
N ASP A 112 -48.88 51.20 17.50
CA ASP A 112 -50.07 51.96 17.09
C ASP A 112 -49.84 52.68 15.77
N VAL A 113 -48.72 53.40 15.65
CA VAL A 113 -48.39 54.13 14.42
C VAL A 113 -47.96 53.18 13.30
N PHE A 114 -47.29 52.07 13.62
CA PHE A 114 -46.96 51.03 12.64
C PHE A 114 -48.21 50.40 12.03
N LEU A 115 -49.25 50.12 12.82
CA LEU A 115 -50.54 49.64 12.32
C LEU A 115 -51.28 50.69 11.49
N SER A 116 -50.97 51.98 11.64
CA SER A 116 -51.59 53.05 10.85
C SER A 116 -50.81 53.42 9.58
N GLU A 117 -49.48 53.59 9.66
CA GLU A 117 -48.61 54.06 8.57
C GLU A 117 -47.82 52.93 7.88
N GLY A 118 -47.73 51.75 8.51
CA GLY A 118 -46.99 50.60 8.01
C GLY A 118 -45.49 50.68 8.24
N MET A 119 -44.75 49.89 7.44
CA MET A 119 -43.31 49.66 7.61
C MET A 119 -42.45 50.92 7.47
N GLU A 120 -42.93 51.95 6.75
CA GLU A 120 -42.21 53.21 6.59
C GLU A 120 -41.93 53.87 7.94
N PHE A 121 -42.85 53.76 8.90
CA PHE A 121 -42.68 54.34 10.22
C PHE A 121 -41.51 53.72 10.99
N ILE A 122 -41.23 52.43 10.80
CA ILE A 122 -40.07 51.76 11.42
C ILE A 122 -38.75 52.37 10.94
N PHE A 123 -38.64 52.72 9.66
CA PHE A 123 -37.49 53.46 9.16
C PHE A 123 -37.40 54.87 9.75
N LYS A 124 -38.54 55.58 9.88
CA LYS A 124 -38.56 56.92 10.48
C LYS A 124 -38.07 56.89 11.93
N VAL A 125 -38.51 55.92 12.72
CA VAL A 125 -38.02 55.71 14.09
C VAL A 125 -36.53 55.39 14.11
N ALA A 126 -36.04 54.54 13.20
CA ALA A 126 -34.61 54.22 13.10
C ALA A 126 -33.75 55.47 12.85
N ILE A 127 -34.18 56.35 11.94
CA ILE A 127 -33.47 57.60 11.67
C ILE A 127 -33.57 58.57 12.85
N ALA A 128 -34.74 58.69 13.48
CA ALA A 128 -34.91 59.54 14.66
C ALA A 128 -34.00 59.11 15.81
N LEU A 129 -33.90 57.81 16.07
CA LEU A 129 -32.98 57.24 17.07
C LEU A 129 -31.51 57.57 16.76
N LEU A 130 -31.11 57.47 15.50
CA LEU A 130 -29.74 57.81 15.07
C LEU A 130 -29.47 59.31 15.18
N LEU A 131 -30.45 60.16 14.89
CA LEU A 131 -30.33 61.62 15.05
C LEU A 131 -30.18 62.02 16.51
N ILE A 132 -30.97 61.41 17.42
CA ILE A 132 -30.86 61.65 18.87
C ILE A 132 -29.48 61.21 19.39
N GLY A 133 -28.96 60.08 18.89
CA GLY A 133 -27.66 59.55 19.30
C GLY A 133 -26.45 60.13 18.57
N LYS A 134 -26.64 60.98 17.55
CA LYS A 134 -25.61 61.35 16.58
C LYS A 134 -24.30 61.81 17.22
N ASP A 135 -24.37 62.83 18.08
CA ASP A 135 -23.18 63.46 18.65
C ASP A 135 -22.40 62.51 19.56
N THR A 136 -23.10 61.63 20.28
CA THR A 136 -22.45 60.60 21.09
C THR A 136 -21.79 59.55 20.18
N LEU A 137 -22.53 59.01 19.21
CA LEU A 137 -22.07 57.94 18.32
C LEU A 137 -20.82 58.31 17.52
N LEU A 138 -20.68 59.56 17.07
CA LEU A 138 -19.51 60.04 16.33
C LEU A 138 -18.20 59.96 17.11
N SER A 139 -18.26 59.88 18.44
CA SER A 139 -17.08 59.81 19.31
C SER A 139 -16.74 58.37 19.76
N LEU A 140 -17.58 57.40 19.43
CA LEU A 140 -17.47 56.03 19.93
C LEU A 140 -16.80 55.10 18.91
N ASP A 141 -16.11 54.07 19.41
CA ASP A 141 -15.62 52.96 18.60
C ASP A 141 -16.71 51.89 18.38
N MET A 142 -16.39 50.84 17.62
CA MET A 142 -17.35 49.78 17.26
C MET A 142 -18.02 49.12 18.47
N GLU A 143 -17.26 48.78 19.51
CA GLU A 143 -17.79 48.11 20.71
C GLU A 143 -18.63 49.06 21.56
N ALA A 144 -18.16 50.30 21.76
CA ALA A 144 -18.90 51.29 22.52
C ALA A 144 -20.20 51.71 21.81
N MET A 145 -20.22 51.78 20.47
CA MET A 145 -21.45 52.01 19.71
C MET A 145 -22.50 50.91 19.96
N LEU A 146 -22.10 49.63 19.95
CA LEU A 146 -23.01 48.53 20.28
C LEU A 146 -23.59 48.66 21.69
N LYS A 147 -22.73 48.96 22.68
CA LYS A 147 -23.16 49.16 24.06
C LYS A 147 -24.11 50.36 24.19
N TYR A 148 -23.84 51.43 23.47
CA TYR A 148 -24.68 52.62 23.43
C TYR A 148 -26.07 52.31 22.90
N PHE A 149 -26.20 51.58 21.77
CA PHE A 149 -27.48 51.17 21.23
C PHE A 149 -28.28 50.25 22.16
N GLN A 150 -27.61 49.42 22.95
CA GLN A 150 -28.27 48.45 23.84
C GLN A 150 -28.69 49.02 25.19
N LYS A 151 -27.94 49.99 25.75
CA LYS A 151 -28.15 50.48 27.12
C LYS A 151 -28.50 51.96 27.20
N GLU A 152 -27.69 52.81 26.59
CA GLU A 152 -27.79 54.27 26.80
C GLU A 152 -28.84 54.94 25.93
N LEU A 153 -28.96 54.52 24.66
CA LEU A 153 -29.92 55.09 23.73
C LEU A 153 -31.38 54.84 24.17
N PRO A 154 -31.79 53.63 24.58
CA PRO A 154 -33.15 53.41 25.10
C PRO A 154 -33.47 54.32 26.28
N GLN A 155 -32.57 54.43 27.27
CA GLN A 155 -32.78 55.30 28.44
C GLN A 155 -32.96 56.77 28.07
N LYS A 156 -32.17 57.30 27.12
CA LYS A 156 -32.31 58.68 26.65
C LYS A 156 -33.67 58.92 25.99
N VAL A 157 -34.12 57.97 25.17
CA VAL A 157 -35.39 58.05 24.44
C VAL A 157 -36.59 57.89 25.36
N GLU A 158 -36.45 57.12 26.43
CA GLU A 158 -37.49 56.95 27.45
C GLU A 158 -37.72 58.24 28.25
N ASN A 159 -36.65 58.99 28.52
CA ASN A 159 -36.74 60.30 29.18
C ASN A 159 -37.43 61.38 28.33
N ASP A 160 -37.34 61.26 26.99
CA ASP A 160 -37.98 62.19 26.04
C ASP A 160 -38.76 61.44 24.94
N SER A 161 -39.82 60.75 25.37
CA SER A 161 -40.65 59.96 24.44
C SER A 161 -41.32 60.82 23.36
N ASP A 162 -41.82 62.01 23.71
CA ASP A 162 -42.50 62.88 22.74
C ASP A 162 -41.52 63.51 21.75
N GLY A 163 -40.29 63.82 22.18
CA GLY A 163 -39.21 64.23 21.30
C GLY A 163 -38.91 63.19 20.21
N LEU A 164 -38.85 61.90 20.57
CA LEU A 164 -38.67 60.81 19.60
C LEU A 164 -39.77 60.80 18.53
N PHE A 165 -41.04 60.81 18.94
CA PHE A 165 -42.16 60.75 17.99
C PHE A 165 -42.21 62.01 17.12
N ASN A 166 -42.04 63.19 17.69
CA ASN A 166 -42.00 64.45 16.94
C ASN A 166 -40.90 64.43 15.88
N LEU A 167 -39.71 63.93 16.23
CA LEU A 167 -38.60 63.79 15.30
C LEU A 167 -38.92 62.74 14.22
N ALA A 168 -39.44 61.57 14.61
CA ALA A 168 -39.82 60.51 13.66
C ALA A 168 -40.86 60.99 12.63
N PHE A 169 -41.87 61.74 13.05
CA PHE A 169 -42.86 62.31 12.12
C PHE A 169 -42.28 63.39 11.19
N GLN A 170 -41.18 64.06 11.59
CA GLN A 170 -40.48 65.03 10.74
C GLN A 170 -39.54 64.37 9.72
N VAL A 171 -39.12 63.11 9.94
CA VAL A 171 -38.27 62.37 9.00
C VAL A 171 -39.04 62.13 7.69
N LYS A 172 -38.49 62.65 6.59
CA LYS A 172 -39.07 62.50 5.25
C LYS A 172 -38.40 61.32 4.53
N ILE A 173 -39.19 60.31 4.17
CA ILE A 173 -38.73 59.18 3.35
C ILE A 173 -39.40 59.28 1.98
N ASN A 174 -38.59 59.27 0.91
CA ASN A 174 -39.12 59.36 -0.45
C ASN A 174 -39.47 57.97 -0.97
N THR A 175 -40.77 57.69 -1.13
CA THR A 175 -41.28 56.39 -1.60
C THR A 175 -40.74 56.00 -2.98
N LYS A 176 -40.48 56.96 -3.89
CA LYS A 176 -39.88 56.67 -5.21
C LYS A 176 -38.43 56.20 -5.06
N LYS A 177 -37.67 56.82 -4.14
CA LYS A 177 -36.29 56.38 -3.84
C LYS A 177 -36.28 55.01 -3.18
N MET A 178 -37.21 54.74 -2.26
CA MET A 178 -37.34 53.40 -1.63
C MET A 178 -37.51 52.30 -2.67
N LYS A 179 -38.40 52.49 -3.65
CA LYS A 179 -38.59 51.55 -4.77
C LYS A 179 -37.37 51.45 -5.69
N LYS A 180 -36.63 52.55 -5.88
CA LYS A 180 -35.36 52.52 -6.64
C LYS A 180 -34.32 51.67 -5.92
N MET A 181 -34.14 51.87 -4.62
CA MET A 181 -33.21 51.09 -3.78
C MET A 181 -33.60 49.61 -3.72
N GLU A 182 -34.89 49.30 -3.68
CA GLU A 182 -35.39 47.92 -3.79
C GLU A 182 -34.98 47.25 -5.10
N LYS A 183 -35.15 47.95 -6.22
CA LYS A 183 -34.71 47.45 -7.53
C LYS A 183 -33.19 47.27 -7.59
N GLU A 184 -32.43 48.26 -7.12
CA GLU A 184 -30.95 48.19 -7.09
C GLU A 184 -30.45 47.02 -6.24
N TYR A 185 -31.04 46.80 -5.07
CA TYR A 185 -30.70 45.67 -4.20
C TYR A 185 -31.06 44.33 -4.83
N ALA A 186 -32.22 44.23 -5.50
CA ALA A 186 -32.61 43.03 -6.23
C ALA A 186 -31.64 42.72 -7.38
N ASP A 187 -31.20 43.74 -8.13
CA ASP A 187 -30.22 43.60 -9.19
C ASP A 187 -28.84 43.19 -8.62
N LEU A 188 -28.42 43.78 -7.50
CA LEU A 188 -27.19 43.42 -6.79
C LEU A 188 -27.21 41.96 -6.34
N ARG A 189 -28.29 41.52 -5.67
CA ARG A 189 -28.46 40.13 -5.22
C ARG A 189 -28.50 39.13 -6.36
N LYS A 190 -29.16 39.48 -7.47
CA LYS A 190 -29.18 38.65 -8.67
C LYS A 190 -27.77 38.47 -9.23
N LYS A 191 -26.99 39.56 -9.31
CA LYS A 191 -25.60 39.52 -9.77
C LYS A 191 -24.70 38.70 -8.84
N GLU A 192 -24.80 38.89 -7.53
CA GLU A 192 -24.07 38.08 -6.53
C GLU A 192 -24.40 36.59 -6.66
N GLN A 193 -25.66 36.24 -6.91
CA GLN A 193 -26.08 34.86 -7.09
C GLN A 193 -25.53 34.27 -8.40
N GLU A 194 -25.54 35.03 -9.50
CA GLU A 194 -24.94 34.64 -10.78
C GLU A 194 -23.43 34.42 -10.63
N GLU A 195 -22.71 35.36 -9.99
CA GLU A 195 -21.28 35.25 -9.69
C GLU A 195 -20.98 34.04 -8.78
N MET A 196 -21.82 33.74 -7.78
CA MET A 196 -21.67 32.55 -6.93
C MET A 196 -21.86 31.25 -7.71
N VAL A 197 -22.82 31.20 -8.65
CA VAL A 197 -23.03 30.04 -9.52
C VAL A 197 -21.83 29.85 -10.45
N GLU A 198 -21.33 30.93 -11.04
CA GLU A 198 -20.14 30.91 -11.90
C GLU A 198 -18.89 30.49 -11.12
N LEU A 199 -18.68 31.02 -9.91
CA LEU A 199 -17.58 30.63 -9.04
C LEU A 199 -17.63 29.14 -8.68
N ARG A 200 -18.81 28.57 -8.43
CA ARG A 200 -18.97 27.13 -8.19
C ARG A 200 -18.62 26.31 -9.43
N ARG A 201 -19.04 26.75 -10.62
CA ARG A 201 -18.68 26.12 -11.90
C ARG A 201 -17.17 26.12 -12.10
N LEU A 202 -16.53 27.29 -11.97
CA LEU A 202 -15.08 27.46 -12.11
C LEU A 202 -14.29 26.65 -11.09
N ARG A 203 -14.77 26.55 -9.83
CA ARG A 203 -14.16 25.69 -8.81
C ARG A 203 -14.23 24.21 -9.19
N ASN A 204 -15.34 23.76 -9.74
CA ASN A 204 -15.49 22.37 -10.19
C ASN A 204 -14.58 22.07 -11.39
N GLU A 205 -14.53 22.98 -12.37
CA GLU A 205 -13.67 22.87 -13.54
C GLU A 205 -12.19 22.86 -13.15
N ASN A 206 -11.75 23.77 -12.28
CA ASN A 206 -10.39 23.77 -11.74
C ASN A 206 -10.05 22.47 -11.00
N ARG A 207 -11.00 21.90 -10.24
CA ARG A 207 -10.79 20.61 -9.58
C ARG A 207 -10.55 19.48 -10.59
N LEU A 208 -11.29 19.46 -11.70
CA LEU A 208 -11.12 18.47 -12.76
C LEU A 208 -9.80 18.67 -13.51
N LEU A 209 -9.45 19.91 -13.85
CA LEU A 209 -8.19 20.24 -14.49
C LEU A 209 -6.99 19.86 -13.62
N LYS A 210 -7.06 20.12 -12.31
CA LYS A 210 -6.00 19.73 -11.37
C LYS A 210 -5.79 18.22 -11.35
N LYS A 211 -6.87 17.42 -11.28
CA LYS A 211 -6.78 15.96 -11.38
C LYS A 211 -6.16 15.50 -12.70
N ARG A 212 -6.51 16.17 -13.81
CA ARG A 212 -5.95 15.84 -15.12
C ARG A 212 -4.45 16.16 -15.18
N ASN A 213 -4.02 17.29 -14.61
CA ASN A 213 -2.60 17.61 -14.50
C ASN A 213 -1.86 16.60 -13.62
N GLU A 214 -2.40 16.22 -12.47
CA GLU A 214 -1.80 15.18 -11.60
C GLU A 214 -1.63 13.84 -12.34
N LEU A 215 -2.61 13.44 -13.16
CA LEU A 215 -2.50 12.23 -13.99
C LEU A 215 -1.43 12.37 -15.07
N LEU A 216 -1.40 13.50 -15.79
CA LEU A 216 -0.39 13.74 -16.82
C LEU A 216 1.03 13.83 -16.22
N GLU A 217 1.17 14.42 -15.05
CA GLU A 217 2.44 14.47 -14.30
C GLU A 217 2.89 13.05 -13.93
N ALA A 218 1.99 12.21 -13.42
CA ALA A 218 2.28 10.81 -13.12
C ALA A 218 2.69 10.02 -14.38
N GLU A 219 1.96 10.16 -15.49
CA GLU A 219 2.31 9.54 -16.77
C GLU A 219 3.68 10.02 -17.27
N SER A 220 3.97 11.32 -17.16
CA SER A 220 5.25 11.89 -17.57
C SER A 220 6.42 11.37 -16.72
N ALA A 221 6.21 11.22 -15.41
CA ALA A 221 7.20 10.66 -14.49
C ALA A 221 7.46 9.19 -14.80
N GLU A 222 6.42 8.41 -15.08
CA GLU A 222 6.54 7.00 -15.43
C GLU A 222 7.31 6.80 -16.75
N LEU A 223 7.05 7.65 -17.74
CA LEU A 223 7.79 7.63 -19.02
C LEU A 223 9.27 8.00 -18.82
N ALA A 224 9.56 9.00 -17.99
CA ALA A 224 10.94 9.38 -17.65
C ALA A 224 11.67 8.22 -16.96
N ASP A 225 11.02 7.58 -15.98
CA ASP A 225 11.52 6.39 -15.28
C ASP A 225 11.82 5.23 -16.22
N ARG A 226 10.92 4.95 -17.18
CA ARG A 226 11.15 3.92 -18.21
C ARG A 226 12.36 4.25 -19.06
N LEU A 227 12.55 5.52 -19.41
CA LEU A 227 13.67 5.96 -20.23
C LEU A 227 15.00 5.84 -19.47
N VAL A 228 15.03 6.23 -18.19
CA VAL A 228 16.20 6.06 -17.31
C VAL A 228 16.53 4.58 -17.14
N ARG A 229 15.56 3.72 -16.83
CA ARG A 229 15.77 2.27 -16.74
C ARG A 229 16.34 1.68 -18.03
N GLY A 230 15.81 2.12 -19.18
CA GLY A 230 16.32 1.71 -20.48
C GLY A 230 17.76 2.18 -20.73
N GLN A 231 18.14 3.38 -20.29
CA GLN A 231 19.51 3.88 -20.40
C GLN A 231 20.48 3.14 -19.47
N VAL A 232 20.07 2.87 -18.22
CA VAL A 232 20.87 2.11 -17.26
C VAL A 232 21.11 0.69 -17.77
N SER A 233 20.06 -0.01 -18.24
CA SER A 233 20.20 -1.35 -18.80
C SER A 233 21.14 -1.40 -20.00
N ARG A 234 21.10 -0.40 -20.89
CA ARG A 234 22.05 -0.30 -22.01
C ARG A 234 23.48 -0.06 -21.53
N ALA A 235 23.67 0.78 -20.51
CA ALA A 235 24.99 1.04 -19.94
C ALA A 235 25.57 -0.22 -19.26
N GLU A 236 24.74 -0.99 -18.54
CA GLU A 236 25.11 -2.28 -17.94
C GLU A 236 25.47 -3.32 -19.02
N GLU A 237 24.70 -3.39 -20.12
CA GLU A 237 25.02 -4.23 -21.28
C GLU A 237 26.34 -3.82 -21.95
N GLU A 238 26.60 -2.51 -22.09
CA GLU A 238 27.86 -2.00 -22.63
C GLU A 238 29.06 -2.32 -21.72
N GLU A 239 28.90 -2.17 -20.39
CA GLU A 239 29.94 -2.47 -19.41
C GLU A 239 30.27 -3.97 -19.39
N THR A 240 29.25 -4.84 -19.40
CA THR A 240 29.45 -6.30 -19.46
C THR A 240 30.07 -6.73 -20.79
N SER A 241 29.66 -6.13 -21.92
CA SER A 241 30.29 -6.38 -23.22
C SER A 241 31.77 -5.99 -23.22
N TYR A 242 32.09 -4.84 -22.64
CA TYR A 242 33.48 -4.38 -22.49
C TYR A 242 34.29 -5.31 -21.58
N ALA A 243 33.73 -5.75 -20.46
CA ALA A 243 34.37 -6.71 -19.55
C ALA A 243 34.70 -8.03 -20.28
N ILE A 244 33.72 -8.59 -21.02
CA ILE A 244 33.91 -9.80 -21.83
C ILE A 244 35.00 -9.58 -22.88
N GLN A 245 34.99 -8.44 -23.58
CA GLN A 245 36.03 -8.12 -24.56
C GLN A 245 37.43 -8.06 -23.93
N SER A 246 37.55 -7.45 -22.75
CA SER A 246 38.81 -7.38 -22.01
C SER A 246 39.30 -8.75 -21.57
N GLU A 247 38.42 -9.60 -21.03
CA GLU A 247 38.75 -10.98 -20.67
C GLU A 247 39.15 -11.82 -21.89
N LEU A 248 38.46 -11.64 -23.02
CA LEU A 248 38.77 -12.34 -24.27
C LEU A 248 40.15 -11.91 -24.80
N LEU A 249 40.50 -10.64 -24.69
CA LEU A 249 41.85 -10.15 -25.01
C LEU A 249 42.91 -10.73 -24.07
N ALA A 250 42.62 -10.83 -22.77
CA ALA A 250 43.52 -11.46 -21.81
C ALA A 250 43.73 -12.95 -22.11
N LEU A 251 42.64 -13.69 -22.37
CA LEU A 251 42.67 -15.09 -22.78
C LEU A 251 43.45 -15.30 -24.07
N ARG A 252 43.28 -14.43 -25.08
CA ARG A 252 44.07 -14.47 -26.32
C ARG A 252 45.56 -14.28 -26.05
N ARG A 253 45.93 -13.36 -25.16
CA ARG A 253 47.32 -13.15 -24.77
C ARG A 253 47.92 -14.39 -24.09
N VAL A 254 47.21 -14.96 -23.13
CA VAL A 254 47.64 -16.20 -22.46
C VAL A 254 47.74 -17.35 -23.46
N HIS A 255 46.78 -17.48 -24.38
CA HIS A 255 46.85 -18.48 -25.45
C HIS A 255 48.09 -18.30 -26.34
N LEU A 256 48.43 -17.06 -26.71
CA LEU A 256 49.65 -16.74 -27.46
C LEU A 256 50.91 -17.10 -26.67
N GLU A 257 50.96 -16.81 -25.38
CA GLU A 257 52.08 -17.14 -24.50
C GLU A 257 52.24 -18.68 -24.36
N VAL A 258 51.15 -19.41 -24.15
CA VAL A 258 51.16 -20.89 -24.10
C VAL A 258 51.54 -21.49 -25.45
N ALA A 259 51.05 -20.95 -26.56
CA ALA A 259 51.44 -21.38 -27.90
C ALA A 259 52.93 -21.18 -28.14
N HIS A 260 53.49 -20.03 -27.71
CA HIS A 260 54.92 -19.77 -27.79
C HIS A 260 55.73 -20.72 -26.90
N GLN A 261 55.28 -20.98 -25.66
CA GLN A 261 55.90 -21.97 -24.79
C GLN A 261 55.89 -23.38 -25.40
N LEU A 262 54.78 -23.77 -26.01
CA LEU A 262 54.67 -25.05 -26.74
C LEU A 262 55.65 -25.11 -27.92
N GLU A 263 55.79 -24.00 -28.66
CA GLU A 263 56.75 -23.89 -29.76
C GLU A 263 58.19 -24.04 -29.26
N THR A 264 58.57 -23.34 -28.18
CA THR A 264 59.90 -23.48 -27.56
C THR A 264 60.15 -24.89 -27.04
N ALA A 265 59.16 -25.53 -26.40
CA ALA A 265 59.29 -26.92 -25.94
C ALA A 265 59.43 -27.89 -27.11
N ASN A 266 58.73 -27.65 -28.23
CA ASN A 266 58.88 -28.44 -29.45
C ASN A 266 60.27 -28.24 -30.09
N GLU A 267 60.83 -27.02 -30.04
CA GLU A 267 62.20 -26.76 -30.47
C GLU A 267 63.23 -27.45 -29.57
N GLU A 268 63.02 -27.47 -28.26
CA GLU A 268 63.85 -28.23 -27.32
C GLU A 268 63.78 -29.73 -27.59
N VAL A 269 62.58 -30.28 -27.83
CA VAL A 269 62.40 -31.68 -28.23
C VAL A 269 63.11 -31.96 -29.56
N ARG A 270 63.05 -31.05 -30.54
CA ARG A 270 63.83 -31.17 -31.77
C ARG A 270 65.33 -31.12 -31.51
N ALA A 271 65.81 -30.22 -30.66
CA ALA A 271 67.22 -30.10 -30.31
C ALA A 271 67.74 -31.36 -29.57
N LEU A 272 66.94 -31.91 -28.66
CA LEU A 272 67.22 -33.18 -27.99
C LEU A 272 67.21 -34.36 -28.98
N SER A 273 66.29 -34.35 -29.95
CA SER A 273 66.25 -35.33 -31.03
C SER A 273 67.49 -35.25 -31.93
N LEU A 274 67.97 -34.04 -32.24
CA LEU A 274 69.21 -33.79 -32.97
C LEU A 274 70.45 -34.24 -32.18
N ARG A 275 70.50 -33.98 -30.88
CA ARG A 275 71.58 -34.51 -30.01
C ARG A 275 71.56 -36.03 -29.93
N LEU A 276 70.38 -36.66 -29.89
CA LEU A 276 70.25 -38.12 -30.00
C LEU A 276 70.77 -38.63 -31.35
N GLN A 277 70.54 -37.88 -32.42
CA GLN A 277 71.07 -38.19 -33.77
C GLN A 277 72.59 -38.01 -33.84
N GLU A 278 73.17 -36.97 -33.24
CA GLU A 278 74.64 -36.78 -33.13
C GLU A 278 75.29 -37.87 -32.27
N ASN A 279 74.63 -38.29 -31.19
CA ASN A 279 75.08 -39.41 -30.35
C ASN A 279 74.99 -40.75 -31.10
N ASN A 280 73.98 -40.92 -31.97
CA ASN A 280 73.92 -42.05 -32.91
C ASN A 280 75.03 -41.97 -33.97
N ASN A 281 75.40 -40.79 -34.47
CA ASN A 281 76.54 -40.65 -35.39
C ASN A 281 77.88 -41.03 -34.72
N SER A 282 78.02 -40.81 -33.41
CA SER A 282 79.18 -41.31 -32.65
C SER A 282 79.22 -42.85 -32.56
N ARG A 283 78.05 -43.51 -32.57
CA ARG A 283 77.93 -44.97 -32.70
C ARG A 283 78.11 -45.46 -34.14
N GLN A 284 77.78 -44.64 -35.13
CA GLN A 284 77.96 -44.95 -36.56
C GLN A 284 79.45 -45.01 -36.96
N ASN A 285 80.30 -44.14 -36.41
CA ASN A 285 81.76 -44.20 -36.63
C ASN A 285 82.40 -45.48 -36.05
N SER A 286 81.78 -46.12 -35.05
CA SER A 286 82.19 -47.43 -34.54
C SER A 286 81.66 -48.60 -35.38
N PHE A 287 80.66 -48.36 -36.23
CA PHE A 287 80.02 -49.36 -37.09
C PHE A 287 80.71 -49.43 -38.46
N ASP A 288 81.27 -48.31 -38.95
CA ASP A 288 82.02 -48.25 -40.21
C ASP A 288 83.37 -49.02 -40.17
N GLU A 289 83.98 -49.22 -38.98
CA GLU A 289 85.15 -50.12 -38.81
C GLU A 289 84.81 -51.61 -38.94
N LEU A 290 83.56 -52.00 -38.69
CA LEU A 290 83.08 -53.40 -38.78
C LEU A 290 82.67 -53.76 -40.21
N ILE A 291 82.11 -52.80 -40.97
CA ILE A 291 81.70 -53.00 -42.37
C ILE A 291 82.93 -53.22 -43.29
N MET A 292 84.05 -52.52 -43.06
CA MET A 292 85.30 -52.74 -43.81
C MET A 292 85.90 -54.14 -43.62
N LYS A 293 85.62 -54.82 -42.49
CA LYS A 293 86.04 -56.22 -42.25
C LYS A 293 85.09 -57.25 -42.89
N GLU A 294 83.83 -56.90 -43.07
CA GLU A 294 82.81 -57.74 -43.71
C GLU A 294 82.97 -57.77 -45.25
N GLU A 295 83.38 -56.65 -45.85
CA GLU A 295 83.68 -56.55 -47.29
C GLU A 295 84.95 -57.31 -47.71
N ALA A 296 85.92 -57.50 -46.81
CA ALA A 296 87.11 -58.32 -47.05
C ALA A 296 86.85 -59.84 -46.97
N LEU A 297 85.76 -60.26 -46.31
CA LEU A 297 85.33 -61.66 -46.21
C LEU A 297 84.54 -62.13 -47.44
N LYS A 298 83.71 -61.25 -48.03
CA LYS A 298 82.97 -61.54 -49.28
C LYS A 298 83.89 -61.85 -50.48
N GLN A 299 85.05 -61.19 -50.57
CA GLN A 299 86.03 -61.48 -51.63
C GLN A 299 86.76 -62.83 -51.46
N ARG A 300 86.73 -63.44 -50.27
CA ARG A 300 87.24 -64.81 -50.05
C ARG A 300 86.20 -65.89 -50.34
N ASP A 301 84.92 -65.61 -50.11
CA ASP A 301 83.83 -66.56 -50.35
C ASP A 301 83.51 -66.72 -51.86
N GLU A 302 83.74 -65.70 -52.69
CA GLU A 302 83.61 -65.80 -54.15
C GLU A 302 84.67 -66.74 -54.79
N MET A 303 85.82 -66.93 -54.15
CA MET A 303 86.87 -67.86 -54.58
C MET A 303 86.56 -69.33 -54.22
N VAL A 304 85.75 -69.55 -53.18
CA VAL A 304 85.29 -70.89 -52.75
C VAL A 304 84.09 -71.35 -53.60
N SER A 305 83.27 -70.41 -54.10
CA SER A 305 82.12 -70.71 -54.97
C SER A 305 82.52 -71.31 -56.33
N CYS A 306 83.64 -70.87 -56.93
CA CYS A 306 84.16 -71.45 -58.18
C CYS A 306 84.75 -72.86 -58.05
N LEU A 307 85.01 -73.36 -56.82
CA LEU A 307 85.48 -74.73 -56.58
C LEU A 307 84.33 -75.70 -56.20
N LEU A 308 83.13 -75.20 -55.92
CA LEU A 308 81.96 -75.99 -55.55
C LEU A 308 81.01 -76.30 -56.73
N GLU A 309 81.13 -75.58 -57.85
CA GLU A 309 80.39 -75.88 -59.10
C GLU A 309 80.87 -77.18 -59.80
N GLU A 310 82.08 -77.67 -59.54
CA GLU A 310 82.55 -78.97 -60.06
C GLU A 310 82.02 -80.19 -59.26
N LEU A 311 81.55 -80.00 -58.03
CA LEU A 311 81.07 -81.09 -57.16
C LEU A 311 79.54 -81.32 -57.27
N VAL A 312 78.79 -80.34 -57.79
CA VAL A 312 77.33 -80.41 -57.99
C VAL A 312 76.94 -81.23 -59.24
N LYS A 313 77.83 -81.38 -60.23
CA LYS A 313 77.61 -82.27 -61.40
C LYS A 313 77.61 -83.77 -61.07
N VAL A 314 78.05 -84.19 -59.88
CA VAL A 314 78.07 -85.60 -59.44
C VAL A 314 76.89 -85.97 -58.53
N ARG A 315 76.15 -85.00 -57.96
CA ARG A 315 75.00 -85.28 -57.06
C ARG A 315 73.62 -85.28 -57.72
N GLN A 316 73.55 -84.94 -59.01
CA GLN A 316 72.30 -84.92 -59.79
C GLN A 316 71.73 -86.33 -60.13
N GLY A 317 72.36 -87.40 -59.64
CA GLY A 317 71.89 -88.79 -59.80
C GLY A 317 71.13 -89.41 -58.61
N LEU A 318 70.93 -88.70 -57.49
CA LEU A 318 70.27 -89.25 -56.28
C LEU A 318 68.88 -88.65 -55.98
N ALA A 319 68.42 -87.66 -56.74
CA ALA A 319 67.13 -86.98 -56.52
C ALA A 319 65.94 -87.61 -57.28
N GLU A 320 66.18 -88.58 -58.17
CA GLU A 320 65.11 -89.25 -58.94
C GLU A 320 64.40 -90.38 -58.18
N SER A 321 64.76 -90.68 -56.91
CA SER A 321 64.12 -91.76 -56.13
C SER A 321 63.23 -91.33 -54.96
N GLU A 322 63.07 -90.04 -54.65
CA GLU A 322 62.25 -89.56 -53.51
C GLU A 322 60.87 -88.99 -53.91
N ASP A 323 60.59 -88.82 -55.20
CA ASP A 323 59.30 -88.31 -55.72
C ASP A 323 58.10 -89.28 -55.55
N VAL A 324 58.33 -90.53 -55.14
CA VAL A 324 57.27 -91.54 -54.96
C VAL A 324 56.53 -91.41 -53.61
N ILE A 325 57.10 -90.74 -52.60
CA ILE A 325 56.52 -90.68 -51.23
C ILE A 325 55.50 -89.53 -51.07
N ARG A 326 55.45 -88.57 -52.02
CA ARG A 326 54.55 -87.40 -51.98
C ARG A 326 53.09 -87.71 -52.35
N ASN A 327 52.80 -88.85 -52.98
CA ASN A 327 51.46 -89.19 -53.52
C ASN A 327 50.49 -89.92 -52.56
N LEU A 328 50.86 -90.14 -51.28
CA LEU A 328 49.99 -90.84 -50.31
C LEU A 328 49.35 -89.94 -49.23
N LYS A 329 49.59 -88.62 -49.23
CA LYS A 329 49.03 -87.68 -48.22
C LYS A 329 47.78 -86.90 -48.66
N THR A 330 47.44 -86.91 -49.95
CA THR A 330 46.29 -86.20 -50.55
C THR A 330 44.93 -86.85 -50.31
N LYS A 331 44.85 -87.95 -49.53
CA LYS A 331 43.60 -88.71 -49.33
C LYS A 331 42.85 -88.43 -48.00
N ILE A 332 43.34 -87.52 -47.17
CA ILE A 332 42.76 -87.25 -45.82
C ILE A 332 41.88 -85.98 -45.77
N GLN A 333 41.85 -85.15 -46.82
CA GLN A 333 41.07 -83.90 -46.84
C GLN A 333 39.60 -84.01 -47.34
N GLU A 334 39.10 -85.20 -47.71
CA GLU A 334 37.78 -85.35 -48.35
C GLU A 334 36.59 -85.63 -47.38
N LEU A 335 36.73 -85.58 -46.05
CA LEU A 335 35.67 -86.08 -45.12
C LEU A 335 35.09 -85.11 -44.07
N GLU A 336 35.44 -83.82 -44.05
CA GLU A 336 34.97 -82.90 -42.97
C GLU A 336 33.96 -81.81 -43.38
N GLU A 337 33.58 -81.70 -44.66
CA GLU A 337 32.71 -80.59 -45.14
C GLU A 337 31.18 -80.83 -45.02
N ASP A 338 30.69 -82.00 -44.56
CA ASP A 338 29.29 -82.41 -44.83
C ASP A 338 28.28 -82.39 -43.66
N LYS A 339 28.48 -81.59 -42.60
CA LYS A 339 27.51 -81.58 -41.47
C LYS A 339 27.08 -80.19 -40.99
N LYS A 340 25.87 -79.83 -41.46
CA LYS A 340 24.89 -78.93 -40.84
C LYS A 340 24.98 -77.43 -41.15
N ARG A 341 24.57 -77.15 -42.38
CA ARG A 341 23.61 -76.08 -42.71
C ARG A 341 22.29 -76.21 -41.92
N LEU A 342 21.57 -75.08 -41.71
CA LEU A 342 20.10 -74.89 -41.53
C LEU A 342 19.53 -75.21 -40.11
N ARG A 343 18.77 -74.39 -39.36
CA ARG A 343 17.89 -73.17 -39.49
C ARG A 343 17.78 -72.53 -38.07
N GLU A 344 17.80 -71.21 -37.83
CA GLU A 344 16.81 -70.13 -38.09
C GLU A 344 15.46 -70.16 -37.32
N THR A 345 15.21 -69.07 -36.55
CA THR A 345 13.93 -68.34 -36.26
C THR A 345 12.87 -68.99 -35.33
N THR A 346 12.11 -68.34 -34.42
CA THR A 346 11.85 -66.94 -33.95
C THR A 346 10.81 -66.98 -32.79
N ILE A 347 10.90 -66.05 -31.80
CA ILE A 347 9.85 -65.13 -31.22
C ILE A 347 8.53 -65.78 -30.65
N ASP A 348 7.94 -65.50 -29.47
CA ASP A 348 7.80 -64.28 -28.65
C ASP A 348 7.31 -64.57 -27.21
N ASN A 349 7.68 -63.68 -26.27
CA ASN A 349 6.91 -63.01 -25.19
C ASN A 349 5.80 -63.77 -24.40
N SER A 350 5.61 -63.62 -23.09
CA SER A 350 5.82 -62.45 -22.22
C SER A 350 5.79 -62.82 -20.72
N VAL A 351 6.83 -62.42 -20.00
CA VAL A 351 6.80 -61.50 -18.83
C VAL A 351 5.72 -61.71 -17.74
N ALA A 352 5.34 -62.96 -17.47
CA ALA A 352 4.91 -63.39 -16.12
C ALA A 352 5.89 -64.40 -15.51
N HIS A 353 6.87 -64.88 -16.30
CA HIS A 353 7.88 -65.83 -15.88
C HIS A 353 9.12 -65.18 -15.24
N LEU A 354 9.28 -63.85 -15.35
CA LEU A 354 10.53 -63.14 -15.00
C LEU A 354 10.69 -62.79 -13.51
N GLN A 355 9.70 -63.05 -12.66
CA GLN A 355 9.89 -63.00 -11.20
C GLN A 355 10.19 -64.38 -10.62
N ASP A 356 9.58 -65.45 -11.17
CA ASP A 356 9.96 -66.83 -10.86
C ASP A 356 11.33 -67.19 -11.46
N GLU A 357 11.71 -66.61 -12.60
CA GLU A 357 13.04 -66.78 -13.18
C GLU A 357 14.15 -66.07 -12.42
N LEU A 358 13.92 -65.04 -11.59
CA LEU A 358 15.03 -64.40 -10.86
C LEU A 358 15.48 -65.24 -9.65
N ILE A 359 14.54 -65.87 -8.94
CA ILE A 359 14.86 -66.84 -7.88
C ILE A 359 15.35 -68.14 -8.52
N ALA A 360 14.72 -68.60 -9.61
CA ALA A 360 15.20 -69.76 -10.37
C ALA A 360 16.51 -69.49 -11.14
N SER A 361 16.91 -68.24 -11.40
CA SER A 361 18.16 -67.88 -12.07
C SER A 361 19.30 -67.72 -11.07
N LYS A 362 19.04 -67.28 -9.84
CA LYS A 362 20.04 -67.41 -8.76
C LYS A 362 20.23 -68.85 -8.29
N LEU A 363 19.16 -69.66 -8.28
CA LEU A 363 19.26 -71.12 -8.10
C LEU A 363 19.95 -71.77 -9.31
N ARG A 364 19.59 -71.42 -10.56
CA ARG A 364 20.28 -71.92 -11.77
C ARG A 364 21.71 -71.42 -11.89
N GLU A 365 22.08 -70.25 -11.36
CA GLU A 365 23.45 -69.76 -11.35
C GLU A 365 24.29 -70.55 -10.34
N ALA A 366 23.74 -70.84 -9.16
CA ALA A 366 24.36 -71.74 -8.18
C ALA A 366 24.42 -73.20 -8.67
N GLU A 367 23.36 -73.69 -9.32
CA GLU A 367 23.28 -75.02 -9.93
C GLU A 367 24.13 -75.14 -11.19
N ALA A 368 24.28 -74.09 -11.99
CA ALA A 368 25.15 -74.05 -13.17
C ALA A 368 26.61 -73.87 -12.80
N SER A 369 26.93 -73.14 -11.73
CA SER A 369 28.30 -73.07 -11.22
C SER A 369 28.73 -74.35 -10.49
N LEU A 370 27.80 -75.05 -9.83
CA LEU A 370 27.99 -76.44 -9.38
C LEU A 370 28.08 -77.41 -10.57
N SER A 371 27.20 -77.32 -11.57
CA SER A 371 27.21 -78.23 -12.73
C SER A 371 28.41 -78.02 -13.63
N LEU A 372 28.93 -76.78 -13.77
CA LEU A 372 30.19 -76.50 -14.48
C LEU A 372 31.38 -77.04 -13.70
N LYS A 373 31.31 -77.07 -12.36
CA LYS A 373 32.33 -77.68 -11.50
C LYS A 373 32.28 -79.21 -11.61
N ASP A 374 31.08 -79.79 -11.58
CA ASP A 374 30.84 -81.23 -11.77
C ASP A 374 31.17 -81.68 -13.20
N LEU A 375 30.87 -80.88 -14.23
CA LEU A 375 31.23 -81.13 -15.64
C LEU A 375 32.73 -81.04 -15.84
N LYS A 376 33.41 -80.05 -15.24
CA LYS A 376 34.89 -79.98 -15.26
C LYS A 376 35.53 -81.18 -14.57
N GLN A 377 34.95 -81.61 -13.46
CA GLN A 377 35.39 -82.80 -12.73
C GLN A 377 35.09 -84.08 -13.52
N ARG A 378 33.96 -84.14 -14.24
CA ARG A 378 33.58 -85.25 -15.13
C ARG A 378 34.44 -85.31 -16.39
N VAL A 379 34.79 -84.17 -16.98
CA VAL A 379 35.74 -84.05 -18.10
C VAL A 379 37.14 -84.45 -17.65
N GLN A 380 37.55 -84.15 -16.41
CA GLN A 380 38.79 -84.67 -15.81
C GLN A 380 38.73 -86.17 -15.53
N GLU A 381 37.63 -86.70 -14.98
CA GLU A 381 37.42 -88.13 -14.74
C GLU A 381 37.40 -88.93 -16.04
N LEU A 382 36.68 -88.46 -17.07
CA LEU A 382 36.63 -89.08 -18.39
C LEU A 382 37.95 -88.95 -19.12
N SER A 383 38.67 -87.82 -19.01
CA SER A 383 40.02 -87.67 -19.57
C SER A 383 41.03 -88.60 -18.88
N THR A 384 40.92 -88.79 -17.56
CA THR A 384 41.81 -89.69 -16.80
C THR A 384 41.45 -91.16 -16.99
N GLN A 385 40.17 -91.50 -17.17
CA GLN A 385 39.71 -92.84 -17.55
C GLN A 385 40.11 -93.18 -18.99
N TRP A 386 39.97 -92.23 -19.92
CA TRP A 386 40.47 -92.35 -21.29
C TRP A 386 42.00 -92.48 -21.33
N GLN A 387 42.75 -91.70 -20.53
CA GLN A 387 44.20 -91.86 -20.39
C GLN A 387 44.60 -93.17 -19.71
N ARG A 388 43.82 -93.66 -18.73
CA ARG A 388 44.06 -94.95 -18.05
C ARG A 388 43.83 -96.12 -19.00
N THR A 389 42.74 -96.16 -19.76
CA THR A 389 42.49 -97.21 -20.76
C THR A 389 43.51 -97.17 -21.90
N LEU A 390 44.00 -95.99 -22.27
CA LEU A 390 45.16 -95.84 -23.17
C LEU A 390 46.47 -96.39 -22.56
N SER A 391 46.67 -96.21 -21.25
CA SER A 391 47.84 -96.73 -20.53
C SER A 391 47.76 -98.23 -20.24
N GLU A 392 46.56 -98.78 -20.04
CA GLU A 392 46.27 -100.21 -19.92
C GLU A 392 46.43 -100.91 -21.27
N GLN A 393 46.03 -100.28 -22.38
CA GLN A 393 46.39 -100.69 -23.74
C GLN A 393 47.91 -100.81 -23.93
N ARG A 394 48.69 -99.92 -23.28
CA ARG A 394 50.15 -99.91 -23.39
C ARG A 394 50.86 -100.90 -22.45
N ASN A 395 50.24 -101.28 -21.33
CA ASN A 395 50.80 -102.21 -20.34
C ASN A 395 50.34 -103.68 -20.52
N GLU A 396 49.17 -103.97 -21.11
CA GLU A 396 48.72 -105.35 -21.41
C GLU A 396 49.30 -105.90 -22.73
N ALA A 397 49.79 -105.04 -23.63
CA ALA A 397 50.47 -105.45 -24.86
C ALA A 397 51.88 -106.06 -24.65
N ALA A 398 52.39 -106.08 -23.41
CA ALA A 398 53.70 -106.64 -23.07
C ALA A 398 53.68 -108.06 -22.48
N GLN A 399 52.50 -108.67 -22.26
CA GLN A 399 52.39 -110.05 -21.77
C GLN A 399 51.16 -110.75 -22.38
N THR A 400 51.33 -111.54 -23.44
CA THR A 400 50.52 -112.75 -23.70
C THR A 400 51.12 -113.57 -24.85
N SER A 401 51.47 -114.81 -24.51
CA SER A 401 51.89 -115.89 -25.40
C SER A 401 50.73 -116.88 -25.54
N GLU A 402 50.52 -117.34 -26.78
CA GLU A 402 49.76 -118.53 -27.19
C GLU A 402 48.21 -118.58 -27.09
N SER A 403 47.63 -118.92 -28.25
CA SER A 403 46.36 -119.63 -28.51
C SER A 403 45.03 -118.86 -28.36
N GLY A 404 44.40 -118.51 -29.50
CA GLY A 404 42.93 -118.40 -29.61
C GLY A 404 42.36 -117.30 -30.52
N ALA A 405 42.59 -117.38 -31.84
CA ALA A 405 42.22 -116.37 -32.85
C ALA A 405 40.71 -116.18 -33.16
N LYS A 406 39.78 -116.49 -32.25
CA LYS A 406 38.34 -116.18 -32.42
C LYS A 406 37.64 -115.55 -31.20
N LYS A 407 38.33 -115.38 -30.07
CA LYS A 407 37.87 -114.56 -28.94
C LYS A 407 38.48 -113.15 -28.92
N LEU A 408 39.58 -112.93 -29.64
CA LEU A 408 40.31 -111.67 -29.69
C LEU A 408 39.55 -110.56 -30.45
N LEU A 409 38.91 -110.88 -31.58
CA LEU A 409 38.19 -109.88 -32.39
C LEU A 409 36.92 -109.32 -31.74
N PHE A 410 36.22 -110.10 -30.91
CA PHE A 410 35.03 -109.62 -30.17
C PHE A 410 35.42 -108.74 -28.98
N TRP A 411 36.53 -109.06 -28.32
CA TRP A 411 37.04 -108.34 -27.15
C TRP A 411 37.69 -107.00 -27.54
N GLU A 412 38.40 -106.98 -28.67
CA GLU A 412 39.06 -105.80 -29.22
C GLU A 412 38.07 -104.81 -29.86
N SER A 413 36.99 -105.32 -30.48
CA SER A 413 35.88 -104.49 -31.00
C SER A 413 35.02 -103.87 -29.89
N SER A 414 34.84 -104.56 -28.76
CA SER A 414 34.10 -104.01 -27.61
C SER A 414 34.90 -102.88 -26.93
N ARG A 415 36.21 -103.08 -26.68
CA ARG A 415 37.07 -102.07 -26.04
C ARG A 415 37.29 -100.82 -26.90
N THR A 416 37.32 -100.94 -28.23
CA THR A 416 37.41 -99.79 -29.15
C THR A 416 36.10 -99.02 -29.24
N ALA A 417 34.96 -99.71 -29.23
CA ALA A 417 33.63 -99.07 -29.13
C ALA A 417 33.46 -98.30 -27.80
N ASP A 418 34.02 -98.82 -26.70
CA ASP A 418 33.99 -98.14 -25.40
C ASP A 418 34.88 -96.88 -25.37
N ILE A 419 36.05 -96.90 -26.03
CA ILE A 419 36.92 -95.72 -26.17
C ILE A 419 36.25 -94.63 -27.01
N GLN A 420 35.58 -95.01 -28.11
CA GLN A 420 34.85 -94.07 -28.96
C GLN A 420 33.64 -93.46 -28.25
N LYS A 421 32.90 -94.26 -27.46
CA LYS A 421 31.83 -93.74 -26.59
C LYS A 421 32.36 -92.75 -25.56
N LEU A 422 33.50 -93.04 -24.93
CA LEU A 422 34.14 -92.12 -23.98
C LEU A 422 34.59 -90.82 -24.65
N GLU A 423 35.07 -90.87 -25.89
CA GLU A 423 35.47 -89.70 -26.67
C GLU A 423 34.26 -88.85 -27.11
N GLU A 424 33.16 -89.48 -27.54
CA GLU A 424 31.89 -88.81 -27.83
C GLU A 424 31.26 -88.19 -26.57
N GLU A 425 31.30 -88.89 -25.44
CA GLU A 425 30.85 -88.37 -24.13
C GLU A 425 31.73 -87.21 -23.65
N LEU A 426 33.05 -87.25 -23.89
CA LEU A 426 33.98 -86.16 -23.57
C LEU A 426 33.73 -84.93 -24.46
N MET A 427 33.52 -85.12 -25.76
CA MET A 427 33.22 -84.02 -26.70
C MET A 427 31.85 -83.41 -26.42
N THR A 428 30.82 -84.22 -26.17
CA THR A 428 29.49 -83.70 -25.83
C THR A 428 29.45 -83.00 -24.48
N THR A 429 30.22 -83.45 -23.49
CA THR A 429 30.38 -82.74 -22.21
C THR A 429 31.19 -81.45 -22.36
N ARG A 430 32.20 -81.40 -23.23
CA ARG A 430 32.93 -80.16 -23.56
C ARG A 430 32.09 -79.15 -24.33
N ILE A 431 31.22 -79.59 -25.24
CA ILE A 431 30.28 -78.71 -25.93
C ILE A 431 29.29 -78.11 -24.93
N ARG A 432 28.74 -78.91 -24.02
CA ARG A 432 27.88 -78.42 -22.92
C ARG A 432 28.62 -77.49 -21.97
N GLU A 433 29.90 -77.75 -21.67
CA GLU A 433 30.76 -76.84 -20.90
C GLU A 433 30.94 -75.51 -21.64
N MET A 434 31.15 -75.53 -22.95
CA MET A 434 31.30 -74.31 -23.75
C MET A 434 29.99 -73.52 -23.87
N GLU A 435 28.85 -74.20 -24.08
CA GLU A 435 27.51 -73.62 -24.14
C GLU A 435 27.15 -72.90 -22.82
N THR A 436 27.38 -73.56 -21.68
CA THR A 436 27.19 -72.95 -20.36
C THR A 436 28.16 -71.78 -20.10
N LEU A 437 29.37 -71.82 -20.67
CA LEU A 437 30.35 -70.73 -20.59
C LEU A 437 29.94 -69.53 -21.45
N THR A 438 29.32 -69.76 -22.62
CA THR A 438 28.75 -68.69 -23.44
C THR A 438 27.52 -68.07 -22.79
N GLU A 439 26.61 -68.87 -22.22
CA GLU A 439 25.46 -68.39 -21.46
C GLU A 439 25.89 -67.55 -20.24
N LEU A 440 26.96 -67.96 -19.54
CA LEU A 440 27.54 -67.20 -18.43
C LEU A 440 28.07 -65.83 -18.89
N LYS A 441 28.67 -65.74 -20.09
CA LYS A 441 29.17 -64.47 -20.64
C LYS A 441 28.02 -63.53 -21.02
N GLU A 442 26.95 -64.05 -21.62
CA GLU A 442 25.76 -63.27 -21.95
C GLU A 442 25.03 -62.75 -20.70
N LEU A 443 24.89 -63.60 -19.68
CA LEU A 443 24.34 -63.20 -18.38
C LEU A 443 25.18 -62.13 -17.70
N ARG A 444 26.52 -62.21 -17.77
CA ARG A 444 27.40 -61.17 -17.23
C ARG A 444 27.24 -59.83 -17.95
N LEU A 445 27.10 -59.84 -19.28
CA LEU A 445 26.83 -58.61 -20.04
C LEU A 445 25.46 -58.01 -19.68
N LYS A 446 24.44 -58.86 -19.48
CA LYS A 446 23.10 -58.42 -19.07
C LYS A 446 23.08 -57.84 -17.65
N VAL A 447 23.82 -58.44 -16.72
CA VAL A 447 24.02 -57.89 -15.36
C VAL A 447 24.69 -56.52 -15.45
N MET A 448 25.74 -56.38 -16.25
CA MET A 448 26.44 -55.11 -16.42
C MET A 448 25.54 -54.01 -17.04
N GLU A 449 24.69 -54.36 -18.02
CA GLU A 449 23.69 -53.46 -18.60
C GLU A 449 22.66 -53.01 -17.53
N LEU A 450 22.11 -53.94 -16.76
CA LEU A 450 21.16 -53.64 -15.68
C LEU A 450 21.79 -52.84 -14.55
N GLU A 451 23.05 -53.10 -14.18
CA GLU A 451 23.79 -52.32 -13.20
C GLU A 451 23.97 -50.87 -13.67
N THR A 452 24.33 -50.65 -14.93
CA THR A 452 24.40 -49.28 -15.48
C THR A 452 23.05 -48.59 -15.51
N GLN A 453 21.97 -49.31 -15.85
CA GLN A 453 20.62 -48.75 -15.90
C GLN A 453 20.08 -48.42 -14.50
N VAL A 454 20.36 -49.26 -13.50
CA VAL A 454 20.08 -48.97 -12.08
C VAL A 454 20.88 -47.76 -11.64
N GLN A 455 22.16 -47.67 -11.96
CA GLN A 455 23.01 -46.54 -11.56
C GLN A 455 22.58 -45.21 -12.18
N VAL A 456 22.15 -45.20 -13.45
CA VAL A 456 21.56 -44.01 -14.10
C VAL A 456 20.25 -43.61 -13.42
N SER A 457 19.37 -44.58 -13.14
CA SER A 457 18.08 -44.34 -12.49
C SER A 457 18.26 -43.81 -11.06
N THR A 458 19.22 -44.35 -10.30
CA THR A 458 19.59 -43.86 -8.96
C THR A 458 20.14 -42.44 -9.01
N ASN A 459 21.01 -42.13 -9.99
CA ASN A 459 21.52 -40.77 -10.15
C ASN A 459 20.42 -39.77 -10.55
N GLN A 460 19.44 -40.19 -11.35
CA GLN A 460 18.30 -39.36 -11.72
C GLN A 460 17.37 -39.10 -10.54
N LEU A 461 17.06 -40.12 -9.74
CA LEU A 461 16.32 -39.97 -8.49
C LEU A 461 17.05 -39.03 -7.51
N ARG A 462 18.37 -39.17 -7.39
CA ARG A 462 19.16 -38.30 -6.50
C ARG A 462 19.09 -36.82 -6.91
N ARG A 463 19.12 -36.53 -8.22
CA ARG A 463 18.96 -35.15 -8.73
C ARG A 463 17.56 -34.60 -8.44
N GLN A 464 16.53 -35.42 -8.64
CA GLN A 464 15.15 -35.02 -8.33
C GLN A 464 14.92 -34.81 -6.82
N ASP A 465 15.57 -35.59 -5.96
CA ASP A 465 15.56 -35.38 -4.51
C ASP A 465 16.30 -34.10 -4.11
N GLU A 466 17.44 -33.80 -4.73
CA GLU A 466 18.19 -32.55 -4.51
C GLU A 466 17.39 -31.32 -4.97
N GLU A 467 16.71 -31.39 -6.12
CA GLU A 467 15.80 -30.33 -6.60
C GLU A 467 14.58 -30.18 -5.70
N SER A 468 13.96 -31.29 -5.29
CA SER A 468 12.82 -31.28 -4.35
C SER A 468 13.21 -30.68 -3.00
N LYS A 469 14.45 -30.91 -2.56
CA LYS A 469 14.98 -30.31 -1.34
C LYS A 469 15.16 -28.80 -1.48
N LYS A 470 15.75 -28.32 -2.59
CA LYS A 470 15.88 -26.88 -2.88
C LYS A 470 14.53 -26.18 -2.91
N VAL A 471 13.54 -26.75 -3.59
CA VAL A 471 12.18 -26.17 -3.66
C VAL A 471 11.52 -26.13 -2.28
N LYS A 472 11.75 -27.13 -1.42
CA LYS A 472 11.26 -27.11 -0.03
C LYS A 472 11.94 -26.02 0.81
N GLU A 473 13.25 -25.86 0.69
CA GLU A 473 14.00 -24.80 1.38
C GLU A 473 13.52 -23.40 0.93
N GLU A 474 13.35 -23.17 -0.37
CA GLU A 474 12.80 -21.92 -0.92
C GLU A 474 11.36 -21.65 -0.44
N LEU A 475 10.52 -22.69 -0.35
CA LEU A 475 9.16 -22.57 0.18
C LEU A 475 9.16 -22.21 1.67
N GLU A 476 10.04 -22.81 2.48
CA GLU A 476 10.18 -22.49 3.90
C GLU A 476 10.65 -21.05 4.11
N GLU A 477 11.64 -20.59 3.33
CA GLU A 477 12.10 -19.20 3.36
C GLU A 477 11.01 -18.21 2.94
N ALA A 478 10.21 -18.56 1.94
CA ALA A 478 9.08 -17.74 1.51
C ALA A 478 7.99 -17.65 2.60
N LEU A 479 7.68 -18.75 3.28
CA LEU A 479 6.74 -18.79 4.40
C LEU A 479 7.22 -17.96 5.61
N VAL A 480 8.53 -17.97 5.89
CA VAL A 480 9.11 -17.10 6.94
C VAL A 480 8.94 -15.63 6.55
N ARG A 481 9.27 -15.25 5.32
CA ARG A 481 9.07 -13.87 4.82
C ARG A 481 7.61 -13.42 4.87
N GLU A 482 6.67 -14.30 4.52
CA GLU A 482 5.23 -14.02 4.63
C GLU A 482 4.82 -13.74 6.08
N ARG A 483 5.28 -14.56 7.04
CA ARG A 483 5.01 -14.36 8.47
C ARG A 483 5.59 -13.04 8.99
N GLU A 484 6.80 -12.68 8.58
CA GLU A 484 7.41 -11.40 8.95
C GLU A 484 6.63 -10.20 8.41
N LEU A 485 6.21 -10.25 7.14
CA LEU A 485 5.38 -9.20 6.54
C LEU A 485 4.01 -9.10 7.20
N SER A 486 3.39 -10.23 7.53
CA SER A 486 2.12 -10.30 8.26
C SER A 486 2.24 -9.69 9.67
N ASN A 487 3.33 -9.97 10.38
CA ASN A 487 3.61 -9.36 11.68
C ASN A 487 3.84 -7.85 11.57
N LYS A 488 4.62 -7.39 10.58
CA LYS A 488 4.80 -5.95 10.31
C LYS A 488 3.47 -5.26 10.00
N ALA A 489 2.59 -5.90 9.22
CA ALA A 489 1.26 -5.37 8.93
C ALA A 489 0.41 -5.23 10.20
N ARG A 490 0.42 -6.24 11.08
CA ARG A 490 -0.26 -6.18 12.38
C ARG A 490 0.30 -5.08 13.27
N GLU A 491 1.61 -4.92 13.35
CA GLU A 491 2.24 -3.82 14.12
C GLU A 491 1.82 -2.44 13.61
N GLN A 492 1.77 -2.24 12.28
CA GLN A 492 1.28 -0.98 11.71
C GLN A 492 -0.20 -0.76 12.00
N GLN A 493 -1.01 -1.81 11.96
CA GLN A 493 -2.42 -1.72 12.31
C GLN A 493 -2.62 -1.34 13.78
N HIS A 494 -1.84 -1.90 14.70
CA HIS A 494 -1.86 -1.51 16.11
C HIS A 494 -1.43 -0.05 16.30
N ARG A 495 -0.33 0.39 15.65
CA ARG A 495 0.11 1.80 15.71
C ARG A 495 -0.95 2.76 15.19
N TYR A 496 -1.65 2.39 14.11
CA TYR A 496 -2.74 3.19 13.56
C TYR A 496 -3.91 3.29 14.56
N SER A 497 -4.32 2.17 15.16
CA SER A 497 -5.36 2.14 16.19
C SER A 497 -4.99 3.00 17.41
N ASP A 498 -3.72 2.95 17.84
CA ASP A 498 -3.24 3.77 18.97
C ASP A 498 -3.25 5.26 18.62
N LEU A 499 -2.82 5.64 17.41
CA LEU A 499 -2.88 7.03 16.93
C LEU A 499 -4.33 7.52 16.83
N GLU A 500 -5.24 6.67 16.35
CA GLU A 500 -6.66 6.99 16.27
C GLU A 500 -7.27 7.20 17.66
N SER A 501 -6.90 6.36 18.65
CA SER A 501 -7.33 6.54 20.04
C SER A 501 -6.79 7.85 20.62
N ARG A 502 -5.51 8.14 20.45
CA ARG A 502 -4.90 9.40 20.92
C ARG A 502 -5.56 10.63 20.31
N MET A 503 -5.84 10.59 19.01
CA MET A 503 -6.53 11.69 18.33
C MET A 503 -7.95 11.90 18.89
N LYS A 504 -8.68 10.82 19.18
CA LYS A 504 -10.00 10.90 19.83
C LYS A 504 -9.89 11.47 21.25
N ASP A 505 -8.90 11.05 22.03
CA ASP A 505 -8.65 11.55 23.37
C ASP A 505 -8.28 13.04 23.38
N GLU A 506 -7.45 13.49 22.44
CA GLU A 506 -7.10 14.91 22.26
C GLU A 506 -8.35 15.74 21.91
N LEU A 507 -9.17 15.25 20.98
CA LEU A 507 -10.44 15.90 20.62
C LEU A 507 -11.39 15.99 21.81
N MET A 508 -11.48 14.92 22.61
CA MET A 508 -12.27 14.90 23.82
C MET A 508 -11.73 15.90 24.86
N ASN A 509 -10.42 15.98 25.05
CA ASN A 509 -9.78 16.93 25.96
C ASN A 509 -10.02 18.39 25.55
N VAL A 510 -9.93 18.70 24.24
CA VAL A 510 -10.26 20.04 23.74
C VAL A 510 -11.73 20.36 24.01
N LYS A 511 -12.63 19.39 23.80
CA LYS A 511 -14.06 19.56 24.08
C LYS A 511 -14.33 19.79 25.57
N ILE A 512 -13.66 19.04 26.45
CA ILE A 512 -13.74 19.21 27.91
C ILE A 512 -13.27 20.62 28.30
N LYS A 513 -12.10 21.06 27.83
CA LYS A 513 -11.58 22.41 28.10
C LYS A 513 -12.52 23.50 27.62
N PHE A 514 -13.12 23.34 26.44
CA PHE A 514 -14.11 24.27 25.92
C PHE A 514 -15.35 24.32 26.82
N THR A 515 -15.84 23.16 27.30
CA THR A 515 -16.97 23.12 28.24
C THR A 515 -16.64 23.74 29.59
N GLU A 516 -15.44 23.53 30.13
CA GLU A 516 -14.97 24.16 31.38
C GLU A 516 -14.85 25.69 31.22
N GLN A 517 -14.30 26.16 30.10
CA GLN A 517 -14.26 27.59 29.78
C GLN A 517 -15.67 28.18 29.64
N SER A 518 -16.58 27.46 29.00
CA SER A 518 -17.97 27.89 28.90
C SER A 518 -18.67 27.92 30.26
N GLN A 519 -18.35 26.99 31.17
CA GLN A 519 -18.87 26.97 32.54
C GLN A 519 -18.33 28.14 33.36
N THR A 520 -17.02 28.38 33.36
CA THR A 520 -16.41 29.52 34.08
C THR A 520 -16.93 30.86 33.56
N VAL A 521 -17.16 31.01 32.25
CA VAL A 521 -17.81 32.20 31.70
C VAL A 521 -19.25 32.35 32.21
N ALA A 522 -20.00 31.25 32.35
CA ALA A 522 -21.36 31.29 32.89
C ALA A 522 -21.36 31.68 34.39
N GLU A 523 -20.43 31.14 35.18
CA GLU A 523 -20.25 31.49 36.60
C GLU A 523 -19.87 32.97 36.77
N LEU A 524 -18.93 33.47 35.97
CA LEU A 524 -18.55 34.90 36.00
C LEU A 524 -19.72 35.80 35.61
N LYS A 525 -20.52 35.41 34.61
CA LYS A 525 -21.73 36.15 34.24
C LYS A 525 -22.75 36.17 35.39
N GLN A 526 -22.89 35.06 36.12
CA GLN A 526 -23.79 35.00 37.27
C GLN A 526 -23.28 35.88 38.42
N GLU A 527 -21.97 35.90 38.69
CA GLU A 527 -21.40 36.76 39.72
C GLU A 527 -21.48 38.25 39.35
N ILE A 528 -21.25 38.60 38.08
CA ILE A 528 -21.46 39.96 37.58
C ILE A 528 -22.91 40.38 37.79
N SER A 529 -23.87 39.53 37.41
CA SER A 529 -25.30 39.81 37.61
C SER A 529 -25.63 40.01 39.09
N ARG A 530 -25.09 39.18 39.99
CA ARG A 530 -25.24 39.33 41.45
C ARG A 530 -24.62 40.63 41.99
N LEU A 531 -23.47 41.04 41.47
CA LEU A 531 -22.84 42.30 41.86
C LEU A 531 -23.63 43.51 41.33
N GLU A 532 -24.18 43.43 40.12
CA GLU A 532 -25.05 44.45 39.55
C GLU A 532 -26.33 44.64 40.35
N THR A 533 -26.97 43.54 40.81
CA THR A 533 -28.14 43.64 41.68
C THR A 533 -27.79 44.27 43.02
N LYS A 534 -26.68 43.83 43.65
CA LYS A 534 -26.22 44.39 44.92
C LYS A 534 -25.86 45.88 44.80
N ASN A 535 -25.25 46.28 43.69
CA ASN A 535 -24.94 47.69 43.44
C ASN A 535 -26.21 48.53 43.26
N SER A 536 -27.21 47.99 42.57
CA SER A 536 -28.53 48.62 42.43
C SER A 536 -29.25 48.76 43.77
N GLU A 537 -29.17 47.74 44.64
CA GLU A 537 -29.69 47.79 46.02
C GLU A 537 -29.01 48.90 46.84
N MET A 538 -27.67 48.99 46.80
CA MET A 538 -26.93 50.03 47.52
C MET A 538 -27.25 51.44 47.01
N LEU A 539 -27.43 51.62 45.69
CA LEU A 539 -27.84 52.88 45.11
C LEU A 539 -29.25 53.28 45.56
N ALA A 540 -30.20 52.34 45.54
CA ALA A 540 -31.56 52.57 46.02
C ALA A 540 -31.58 52.90 47.52
N GLU A 541 -30.77 52.22 48.35
CA GLU A 541 -30.60 52.58 49.76
C GLU A 541 -30.01 53.98 49.96
N GLY A 542 -29.05 54.37 49.11
CA GLY A 542 -28.46 55.72 49.11
C GLY A 542 -29.48 56.81 48.77
N GLU A 543 -30.28 56.59 47.73
CA GLU A 543 -31.37 57.50 47.33
C GLU A 543 -32.46 57.60 48.41
N LEU A 544 -32.84 56.48 49.03
CA LEU A 544 -33.79 56.48 50.14
C LEU A 544 -33.28 57.27 51.35
N ARG A 545 -31.99 57.15 51.69
CA ARG A 545 -31.37 57.97 52.75
C ARG A 545 -31.36 59.45 52.40
N SER A 546 -31.00 59.80 51.17
CA SER A 546 -31.02 61.19 50.70
C SER A 546 -32.44 61.80 50.76
N ASN A 547 -33.45 61.04 50.35
CA ASN A 547 -34.85 61.47 50.39
C ASN A 547 -35.38 61.62 51.82
N LEU A 548 -34.92 60.79 52.77
CA LEU A 548 -35.24 60.94 54.19
C LEU A 548 -34.66 62.25 54.75
N ASP A 549 -33.40 62.55 54.45
CA ASP A 549 -32.75 63.80 54.87
C ASP A 549 -33.44 65.04 54.27
N GLU A 550 -33.86 64.97 52.99
CA GLU A 550 -34.66 66.04 52.37
C GLU A 550 -36.06 66.16 52.97
N SER A 551 -36.72 65.05 53.28
CA SER A 551 -38.04 65.04 53.92
C SER A 551 -37.99 65.65 55.33
N ASP A 552 -36.97 65.34 56.13
CA ASP A 552 -36.81 65.92 57.46
C ASP A 552 -36.49 67.42 57.37
N ARG A 553 -35.69 67.84 56.38
CA ARG A 553 -35.41 69.26 56.12
C ARG A 553 -36.66 70.03 55.66
N VAL A 554 -37.54 69.40 54.89
CA VAL A 554 -38.84 69.97 54.51
C VAL A 554 -39.76 70.11 55.73
N ARG A 555 -39.76 69.13 56.64
CA ARG A 555 -40.54 69.19 57.89
C ARG A 555 -40.09 70.35 58.78
N ASP A 556 -38.78 70.53 58.97
CA ASP A 556 -38.22 71.65 59.74
C ASP A 556 -38.57 73.02 59.14
N LEU A 557 -38.62 73.12 57.80
CA LEU A 557 -39.03 74.34 57.10
C LEU A 557 -40.53 74.60 57.26
N GLN A 558 -41.37 73.56 57.25
CA GLN A 558 -42.80 73.68 57.50
C GLN A 558 -43.09 74.16 58.93
N ASP A 559 -42.36 73.64 59.92
CA ASP A 559 -42.49 74.06 61.32
C ASP A 559 -42.08 75.52 61.52
N LYS A 560 -40.95 75.96 60.91
CA LYS A 560 -40.55 77.38 60.90
C LYS A 560 -41.58 78.29 60.22
N VAL A 561 -42.20 77.83 59.13
CA VAL A 561 -43.28 78.58 58.47
C VAL A 561 -44.52 78.66 59.36
N ALA A 562 -44.84 77.62 60.12
CA ALA A 562 -45.94 77.62 61.07
C ALA A 562 -45.68 78.58 62.24
N GLU A 563 -44.46 78.60 62.79
CA GLU A 563 -44.03 79.57 63.82
C GLU A 563 -44.11 81.01 63.32
N LEU A 564 -43.58 81.30 62.13
CA LEU A 564 -43.63 82.64 61.54
C LEU A 564 -45.06 83.09 61.25
N LYS A 565 -45.95 82.18 60.84
CA LYS A 565 -47.39 82.48 60.70
C LYS A 565 -48.04 82.78 62.05
N ALA A 566 -47.71 82.02 63.10
CA ALA A 566 -48.21 82.26 64.45
C ALA A 566 -47.73 83.62 64.98
N GLU A 567 -46.45 83.96 64.80
CA GLU A 567 -45.90 85.26 65.17
C GLU A 567 -46.54 86.41 64.38
N TYR A 568 -46.81 86.21 63.08
CA TYR A 568 -47.50 87.21 62.26
C TYR A 568 -48.93 87.45 62.74
N VAL A 569 -49.66 86.39 63.07
CA VAL A 569 -51.02 86.47 63.66
C VAL A 569 -50.98 87.16 65.02
N GLN A 570 -49.99 86.85 65.86
CA GLN A 570 -49.80 87.48 67.17
C GLN A 570 -49.42 88.96 67.05
N LYS A 571 -48.62 89.35 66.06
CA LYS A 571 -48.32 90.77 65.78
C LYS A 571 -49.53 91.52 65.24
N ILE A 572 -50.40 90.88 64.45
CA ILE A 572 -51.68 91.47 64.02
C ILE A 572 -52.62 91.64 65.21
N SER A 573 -52.73 90.66 66.11
CA SER A 573 -53.57 90.77 67.30
C SER A 573 -53.07 91.85 68.24
N HIS A 574 -51.76 91.93 68.47
CA HIS A 574 -51.16 92.97 69.30
C HIS A 574 -51.27 94.37 68.66
N GLY A 575 -51.18 94.46 67.34
CA GLY A 575 -51.48 95.69 66.59
C GLY A 575 -52.93 96.14 66.75
N ARG A 576 -53.90 95.21 66.78
CA ARG A 576 -55.32 95.51 67.06
C ARG A 576 -55.55 95.94 68.50
N GLU A 577 -54.86 95.32 69.48
CA GLU A 577 -54.92 95.70 70.89
C GLU A 577 -54.36 97.11 71.13
N LEU A 578 -53.21 97.44 70.53
CA LEU A 578 -52.62 98.78 70.59
C LEU A 578 -53.53 99.84 69.94
N PHE A 579 -54.21 99.48 68.84
CA PHE A 579 -55.19 100.36 68.20
C PHE A 579 -56.41 100.58 69.11
N SER A 580 -56.90 99.53 69.79
CA SER A 580 -57.97 99.63 70.79
C SER A 580 -57.56 100.52 71.97
N PHE A 581 -56.35 100.33 72.50
CA PHE A 581 -55.83 101.11 73.63
C PHE A 581 -55.64 102.60 73.27
N ALA A 582 -55.21 102.90 72.04
CA ALA A 582 -55.11 104.28 71.54
C ALA A 582 -56.49 104.94 71.42
N VAL A 583 -57.50 104.19 70.98
CA VAL A 583 -58.90 104.66 70.93
C VAL A 583 -59.47 104.92 72.32
N ASP A 584 -59.19 104.05 73.29
CA ASP A 584 -59.67 104.20 74.68
C ASP A 584 -58.94 105.31 75.44
N SER A 585 -57.63 105.50 75.20
CA SER A 585 -56.86 106.62 75.76
C SER A 585 -57.31 107.98 75.21
N LEU A 586 -57.72 108.05 73.93
CA LEU A 586 -58.34 109.24 73.34
C LEU A 586 -59.70 109.55 73.95
N LYS A 587 -60.52 108.52 74.25
CA LYS A 587 -61.81 108.71 74.95
C LYS A 587 -61.61 109.22 76.38
N SER A 588 -60.63 108.70 77.12
CA SER A 588 -60.34 109.12 78.50
C SER A 588 -59.83 110.56 78.62
N LYS A 589 -59.16 111.10 77.59
CA LYS A 589 -58.67 112.50 77.57
C LYS A 589 -59.75 113.53 77.21
N LEU A 590 -60.95 113.10 76.80
CA LEU A 590 -62.08 113.97 76.48
C LEU A 590 -63.07 114.17 77.64
N THR A 591 -62.85 113.52 78.79
CA THR A 591 -63.72 113.58 79.97
C THR A 591 -63.12 114.31 81.19
N HIS A 592 -62.08 115.12 80.98
CA HIS A 592 -61.59 116.07 82.00
C HIS A 592 -61.59 117.50 81.51
#